data_AF-A0A0L6UJH3-F1
#
_entry.id   AF-A0A0L6UJH3-F1
#
_cell.length_a   1.000
_cell.length_b   1.000
_cell.length_c   1.000
_cell.angle_alpha   90.00
_cell.angle_beta   90.00
_cell.angle_gamma   90.00
#
_symmetry.space_group_name_H-M   'P 1'
#
loop_
_entity.id
_entity.type
_entity.pdbx_description
1 polymer ?
#
loop_
_entity_poly.entity_id
_entity_poly.type
_entity_poly.pdbx_seq_one_letter_code
_entity_poly.pdbx_strand_id
1 'polypeptide(L)'
;MVTVWEAVTPTCPAALTPMTDEEARAISDSPSLHVTIAERARPLHPSNTSYEQFCSYLRYTGGELASKYLDILEDLVSELNVDKCKNVMLVDFARGNYINSWEDTVQQWDITHSESTQEKLVRLAFIRRYPEFYELEQGNLVERVKYLELPVKTGLGKLKAKHTPSILGLDVVEAGYKSDYLRYHEIVAPTLETLNTYVDSWESGIYMAPYTCLIGPTMVGKSRLLMKMAEEICVVYICLRPEDSIGEPKRSLLATEMLPASSYNFKHYYIRVIAAIFLVTTKFFLSTPENGFKKRYQEWNEHQTTATFHRDVLKAFRTSEKITDKNRLAKHLT
;
A
#
# COMPACT_ATOMS: atom_id res chain seq x y z
N MET A 1 0.15 25.86 3.79
CA MET A 1 0.66 24.99 2.71
C MET A 1 0.08 23.61 2.94
N VAL A 2 -0.78 23.12 2.05
CA VAL A 2 -1.46 21.83 2.23
C VAL A 2 -0.65 20.76 1.51
N THR A 3 0.03 19.90 2.26
CA THR A 3 0.61 18.67 1.73
C THR A 3 -0.41 17.56 1.96
N VAL A 4 -1.14 17.18 0.91
CA VAL A 4 -2.09 16.07 0.98
C VAL A 4 -1.40 14.80 0.52
N TRP A 5 -1.39 13.82 1.42
CA TRP A 5 -0.93 12.47 1.14
C TRP A 5 -2.14 11.61 0.81
N GLU A 6 -2.24 11.16 -0.45
CA GLU A 6 -3.25 10.16 -0.82
C GLU A 6 -2.62 8.77 -0.71
N ALA A 7 -2.92 8.09 0.39
CA ALA A 7 -2.77 6.64 0.48
C ALA A 7 -4.05 6.01 -0.08
N VAL A 8 -3.94 5.38 -1.25
CA VAL A 8 -5.00 4.50 -1.74
C VAL A 8 -4.89 3.21 -0.93
N THR A 9 -5.69 3.10 0.12
CA THR A 9 -5.93 1.80 0.76
C THR A 9 -6.81 0.97 -0.17
N PRO A 10 -6.49 -0.32 -0.39
CA PRO A 10 -7.44 -1.23 -1.02
C PRO A 10 -8.63 -1.37 -0.08
N THR A 11 -9.80 -0.83 -0.47
CA THR A 11 -11.04 -1.08 0.25
C THR A 11 -11.48 -2.52 0.02
N CYS A 12 -11.68 -3.26 1.11
CA CYS A 12 -12.55 -4.43 1.15
C CYS A 12 -13.89 -4.12 0.48
N PRO A 13 -14.49 -5.07 -0.25
CA PRO A 13 -15.82 -4.86 -0.83
C PRO A 13 -16.84 -4.75 0.31
N ALA A 14 -17.42 -3.56 0.47
CA ALA A 14 -18.59 -3.36 1.31
C ALA A 14 -19.80 -3.99 0.60
N ALA A 15 -20.19 -5.19 1.04
CA ALA A 15 -21.53 -5.69 0.80
C ALA A 15 -22.49 -4.88 1.69
N LEU A 16 -23.52 -4.29 1.07
CA LEU A 16 -24.66 -3.72 1.78
C LEU A 16 -25.48 -4.86 2.38
N THR A 17 -25.16 -5.23 3.62
CA THR A 17 -26.02 -6.01 4.51
C THR A 17 -26.37 -5.16 5.73
N PRO A 18 -27.59 -5.27 6.28
CA PRO A 18 -28.01 -4.45 7.41
C PRO A 18 -27.12 -4.74 8.62
N MET A 19 -26.83 -3.70 9.41
CA MET A 19 -26.06 -3.78 10.67
C MET A 19 -26.49 -4.98 11.51
N THR A 20 -25.65 -6.02 11.53
CA THR A 20 -25.71 -7.12 12.50
C THR A 20 -24.29 -7.54 12.86
N ASP A 21 -23.93 -7.32 14.13
CA ASP A 21 -22.95 -8.05 14.97
C ASP A 21 -21.49 -8.26 14.51
N GLU A 22 -21.07 -7.78 13.34
CA GLU A 22 -19.68 -8.00 12.85
C GLU A 22 -18.65 -7.00 13.38
N GLU A 23 -19.04 -5.78 13.77
CA GLU A 23 -18.11 -4.79 14.36
C GLU A 23 -17.78 -5.06 15.84
N ALA A 24 -18.46 -6.02 16.49
CA ALA A 24 -18.12 -6.49 17.83
C ALA A 24 -17.01 -7.58 17.84
N ARG A 25 -16.64 -8.16 16.69
CA ARG A 25 -15.66 -9.26 16.64
C ARG A 25 -14.19 -8.82 16.61
N ALA A 26 -13.90 -7.58 16.26
CA ALA A 26 -12.52 -7.08 16.19
C ALA A 26 -11.85 -6.77 17.55
N ILE A 27 -12.56 -6.98 18.68
CA ILE A 27 -12.01 -6.83 20.05
C ILE A 27 -12.20 -8.11 20.88
N SER A 28 -12.59 -9.24 20.25
CA SER A 28 -12.96 -10.47 20.97
C SER A 28 -12.06 -11.68 20.68
N ASP A 29 -10.88 -11.52 20.10
CA ASP A 29 -9.88 -12.58 20.16
C ASP A 29 -9.16 -12.47 21.51
N SER A 30 -9.65 -13.23 22.50
CA SER A 30 -9.06 -13.31 23.83
C SER A 30 -7.53 -13.52 23.72
N PRO A 31 -6.70 -12.76 24.46
CA PRO A 31 -5.25 -12.95 24.50
C PRO A 31 -4.83 -14.41 24.76
N SER A 32 -5.70 -15.19 25.41
CA SER A 32 -5.49 -16.62 25.65
C SER A 32 -5.49 -17.47 24.38
N LEU A 33 -6.32 -17.16 23.37
CA LEU A 33 -6.42 -17.95 22.14
C LEU A 33 -5.17 -17.82 21.27
N HIS A 34 -4.65 -16.60 21.14
CA HIS A 34 -3.40 -16.34 20.42
C HIS A 34 -2.21 -17.04 21.08
N VAL A 35 -2.15 -17.08 22.41
CA VAL A 35 -1.11 -17.79 23.16
C VAL A 35 -1.20 -19.29 22.88
N THR A 36 -2.39 -19.89 22.97
CA THR A 36 -2.59 -21.32 22.70
C THR A 36 -2.17 -21.70 21.26
N ILE A 37 -2.55 -20.90 20.26
CA ILE A 37 -2.18 -21.15 18.85
C ILE A 37 -0.65 -21.02 18.67
N ALA A 38 -0.03 -20.01 19.30
CA ALA A 38 1.41 -19.83 19.24
C ALA A 38 2.17 -20.96 19.95
N GLU A 39 1.64 -21.53 21.03
CA GLU A 39 2.26 -22.68 21.69
C GLU A 39 2.17 -23.94 20.82
N ARG A 40 1.00 -24.19 20.20
CA ARG A 40 0.78 -25.28 19.26
C ARG A 40 1.71 -25.22 18.05
N ALA A 41 2.02 -24.02 17.56
CA ALA A 41 2.90 -23.83 16.42
C ALA A 41 4.38 -24.16 16.71
N ARG A 42 4.84 -24.03 17.97
CA ARG A 42 6.25 -24.16 18.34
C ARG A 42 6.89 -25.50 17.93
N PRO A 43 6.30 -26.69 18.18
CA PRO A 43 6.88 -27.96 17.74
C PRO A 43 6.88 -28.13 16.21
N LEU A 44 6.00 -27.44 15.48
CA LEU A 44 5.86 -27.56 14.03
C LEU A 44 6.81 -26.66 13.26
N HIS A 45 7.42 -25.66 13.90
CA HIS A 45 8.33 -24.71 13.30
C HIS A 45 9.78 -25.02 13.72
N PRO A 46 10.61 -25.61 12.84
CA PRO A 46 11.89 -26.20 13.26
C PRO A 46 12.96 -25.21 13.73
N SER A 47 12.77 -23.91 13.50
CA SER A 47 13.70 -22.84 13.89
C SER A 47 12.97 -21.69 14.59
N ASN A 48 13.69 -20.96 15.45
CA ASN A 48 13.13 -19.76 16.09
C ASN A 48 12.68 -18.72 15.05
N THR A 49 13.42 -18.60 13.95
CA THR A 49 13.07 -17.69 12.85
C THR A 49 11.75 -18.08 12.18
N SER A 50 11.53 -19.36 11.88
CA SER A 50 10.26 -19.80 11.27
C SER A 50 9.09 -19.65 12.24
N TYR A 51 9.34 -19.86 13.54
CA TYR A 51 8.36 -19.62 14.60
C TYR A 51 7.97 -18.15 14.75
N GLU A 52 8.93 -17.23 14.78
CA GLU A 52 8.69 -15.78 14.84
C GLU A 52 7.91 -15.27 13.61
N GLN A 53 8.20 -15.86 12.45
CA GLN A 53 7.50 -15.56 11.20
C GLN A 53 6.06 -16.09 11.21
N PHE A 54 5.80 -17.23 11.85
CA PHE A 54 4.44 -17.68 12.12
C PHE A 54 3.71 -16.76 13.10
N CYS A 55 4.37 -16.32 14.18
CA CYS A 55 3.76 -15.38 15.14
C CYS A 55 3.36 -14.06 14.46
N SER A 56 4.18 -13.57 13.53
CA SER A 56 3.87 -12.40 12.71
C SER A 56 2.67 -12.64 11.79
N TYR A 57 2.56 -13.85 11.21
CA TYR A 57 1.42 -14.25 10.41
C TYR A 57 0.13 -14.34 11.24
N LEU A 58 0.16 -14.99 12.41
CA LEU A 58 -0.97 -15.07 13.34
C LEU A 58 -1.51 -13.69 13.74
N ARG A 59 -0.61 -12.72 13.97
CA ARG A 59 -1.01 -11.33 14.26
C ARG A 59 -1.67 -10.64 13.07
N TYR A 60 -1.29 -11.00 11.86
CA TYR A 60 -1.80 -10.38 10.62
C TYR A 60 -3.12 -11.01 10.16
N THR A 61 -3.26 -12.34 10.22
CA THR A 61 -4.42 -13.06 9.67
C THR A 61 -5.50 -13.41 10.69
N GLY A 62 -5.20 -13.29 11.99
CA GLY A 62 -6.10 -13.68 13.07
C GLY A 62 -6.06 -15.18 13.40
N GLY A 63 -6.74 -15.57 14.48
CA GLY A 63 -6.68 -16.92 15.02
C GLY A 63 -7.25 -18.00 14.10
N GLU A 64 -8.32 -17.71 13.35
CA GLU A 64 -9.03 -18.71 12.55
C GLU A 64 -8.17 -19.26 11.40
N LEU A 65 -7.65 -18.39 10.53
CA LEU A 65 -6.80 -18.80 9.40
C LEU A 65 -5.45 -19.35 9.88
N ALA A 66 -4.93 -18.84 11.00
CA ALA A 66 -3.72 -19.37 11.60
C ALA A 66 -3.92 -20.80 12.13
N SER A 67 -5.05 -21.08 12.77
CA SER A 67 -5.38 -22.44 13.22
C SER A 67 -5.57 -23.38 12.04
N LYS A 68 -6.34 -22.98 11.01
CA LYS A 68 -6.53 -23.78 9.78
C LYS A 68 -5.20 -24.13 9.12
N TYR A 69 -4.25 -23.19 9.07
CA TYR A 69 -2.90 -23.45 8.58
C TYR A 69 -2.18 -24.53 9.40
N LEU A 70 -2.24 -24.46 10.73
CA LEU A 70 -1.61 -25.45 11.61
C LEU A 70 -2.27 -26.83 11.49
N ASP A 71 -3.60 -26.90 11.35
CA ASP A 71 -4.33 -28.15 11.14
C ASP A 71 -3.82 -28.88 9.89
N ILE A 72 -3.69 -28.15 8.77
CA ILE A 72 -3.17 -28.71 7.52
C ILE A 72 -1.70 -29.11 7.65
N LEU A 73 -0.89 -28.31 8.37
CA LEU A 73 0.54 -28.58 8.58
C LEU A 73 0.74 -29.85 9.42
N GLU A 74 0.00 -30.01 10.52
CA GLU A 74 0.06 -31.19 11.38
C GLU A 74 -0.34 -32.47 10.64
N ASP A 75 -1.41 -32.39 9.85
CA ASP A 75 -1.87 -33.47 8.99
C ASP A 75 -0.78 -33.90 8.01
N LEU A 76 -0.18 -32.95 7.29
CA LEU A 76 0.87 -33.24 6.31
C LEU A 76 2.16 -33.75 6.96
N VAL A 77 2.54 -33.21 8.11
CA VAL A 77 3.72 -33.67 8.88
C VAL A 77 3.55 -35.15 9.25
N SER A 78 2.34 -35.52 9.69
CA SER A 78 2.00 -36.88 10.08
C SER A 78 1.89 -37.82 8.88
N GLU A 79 1.18 -37.40 7.83
CA GLU A 79 0.90 -38.18 6.62
C GLU A 79 2.16 -38.48 5.79
N LEU A 80 3.06 -37.50 5.66
CA LEU A 80 4.30 -37.64 4.90
C LEU A 80 5.47 -38.18 5.74
N ASN A 81 5.24 -38.46 7.03
CA ASN A 81 6.26 -38.89 7.99
C ASN A 81 7.54 -38.04 7.89
N VAL A 82 7.37 -36.70 7.96
CA VAL A 82 8.46 -35.76 7.69
C VAL A 82 9.45 -35.75 8.86
N ASP A 83 10.74 -35.88 8.54
CA ASP A 83 11.79 -35.57 9.49
C ASP A 83 11.95 -34.03 9.66
N LYS A 84 12.85 -33.63 10.55
CA LYS A 84 13.11 -32.21 10.81
C LYS A 84 13.55 -31.43 9.56
N CYS A 85 14.33 -32.03 8.67
CA CYS A 85 14.81 -31.38 7.45
C CYS A 85 13.66 -31.19 6.44
N LYS A 86 12.86 -32.24 6.22
CA LYS A 86 11.67 -32.17 5.37
C LYS A 86 10.64 -31.19 5.93
N ASN A 87 10.48 -31.09 7.25
CA ASN A 87 9.58 -30.10 7.84
C ASN A 87 10.05 -28.66 7.54
N VAL A 88 11.35 -28.37 7.57
CA VAL A 88 11.88 -27.06 7.13
C VAL A 88 11.50 -26.79 5.67
N MET A 89 11.71 -27.76 4.78
CA MET A 89 11.35 -27.62 3.36
C MET A 89 9.84 -27.39 3.17
N LEU A 90 8.99 -28.07 3.94
CA LEU A 90 7.53 -27.91 3.88
C LEU A 90 7.10 -26.50 4.30
N VAL A 91 7.64 -25.99 5.41
CA VAL A 91 7.36 -24.64 5.89
C VAL A 91 7.88 -23.58 4.91
N ASP A 92 9.08 -23.77 4.35
CA ASP A 92 9.65 -22.85 3.36
C ASP A 92 8.87 -22.86 2.03
N PHE A 93 8.42 -24.04 1.59
CA PHE A 93 7.49 -24.18 0.48
C PHE A 93 6.19 -23.42 0.77
N ALA A 94 5.55 -23.64 1.92
CA ALA A 94 4.30 -22.98 2.26
C ALA A 94 4.43 -21.45 2.21
N ARG A 95 5.59 -20.91 2.57
CA ARG A 95 5.87 -19.47 2.55
C ARG A 95 6.20 -18.90 1.17
N GLY A 96 6.57 -19.75 0.21
CA GLY A 96 7.07 -19.31 -1.08
C GLY A 96 8.51 -18.80 -1.05
N ASN A 97 9.32 -19.29 -0.09
CA ASN A 97 10.77 -19.05 -0.10
C ASN A 97 11.45 -19.75 -1.30
N TYR A 98 10.86 -20.86 -1.74
CA TYR A 98 11.21 -21.57 -2.96
C TYR A 98 9.95 -21.75 -3.80
N ILE A 99 10.08 -21.50 -5.11
CA ILE A 99 9.00 -21.62 -6.09
C ILE A 99 9.53 -22.51 -7.20
N ASN A 100 8.95 -23.69 -7.31
CA ASN A 100 9.24 -24.69 -8.35
C ASN A 100 8.00 -24.86 -9.22
N SER A 101 8.15 -25.58 -10.33
CA SER A 101 6.97 -26.09 -11.03
C SER A 101 6.18 -27.03 -10.11
N TRP A 102 4.88 -27.15 -10.36
CA TRP A 102 4.06 -28.08 -9.60
C TRP A 102 4.46 -29.53 -9.84
N GLU A 103 4.88 -29.86 -11.06
CA GLU A 103 5.37 -31.20 -11.40
C GLU A 103 6.60 -31.58 -10.57
N ASP A 104 7.59 -30.69 -10.48
CA ASP A 104 8.78 -30.91 -9.64
C ASP A 104 8.40 -31.05 -8.16
N THR A 105 7.43 -30.26 -7.70
CA THR A 105 6.93 -30.31 -6.31
C THR A 105 6.29 -31.67 -6.03
N VAL A 106 5.43 -32.17 -6.92
CA VAL A 106 4.76 -33.47 -6.78
C VAL A 106 5.76 -34.62 -6.75
N GLN A 107 6.79 -34.57 -7.61
CA GLN A 107 7.86 -35.56 -7.63
C GLN A 107 8.72 -35.50 -6.36
N GLN A 108 9.10 -34.30 -5.91
CA GLN A 108 9.93 -34.10 -4.72
C GLN A 108 9.29 -34.67 -3.45
N TRP A 109 7.96 -34.58 -3.34
CA TRP A 109 7.21 -35.09 -2.20
C TRP A 109 6.71 -36.54 -2.39
N ASP A 110 6.94 -37.15 -3.55
CA ASP A 110 6.47 -38.49 -3.92
C ASP A 110 4.94 -38.66 -3.75
N ILE A 111 4.18 -37.65 -4.20
CA ILE A 111 2.72 -37.58 -4.04
C ILE A 111 1.97 -37.71 -5.37
N THR A 112 2.62 -38.21 -6.42
CA THR A 112 2.08 -38.34 -7.78
C THR A 112 0.70 -39.00 -7.82
N HIS A 113 0.48 -39.99 -6.95
CA HIS A 113 -0.75 -40.78 -6.91
C HIS A 113 -1.71 -40.40 -5.79
N SER A 114 -1.44 -39.31 -5.05
CA SER A 114 -2.26 -38.88 -3.92
C SER A 114 -2.86 -37.49 -4.14
N GLU A 115 -4.02 -37.44 -4.79
CA GLU A 115 -4.75 -36.19 -5.02
C GLU A 115 -5.11 -35.48 -3.70
N SER A 116 -5.43 -36.23 -2.65
CA SER A 116 -5.74 -35.66 -1.34
C SER A 116 -4.55 -34.96 -0.70
N THR A 117 -3.36 -35.56 -0.80
CA THR A 117 -2.12 -34.95 -0.26
C THR A 117 -1.71 -33.74 -1.09
N GLN A 118 -1.88 -33.82 -2.42
CA GLN A 118 -1.66 -32.70 -3.33
C GLN A 118 -2.57 -31.51 -2.97
N GLU A 119 -3.87 -31.72 -2.76
CA GLU A 119 -4.80 -30.66 -2.36
C GLU A 119 -4.41 -30.05 -1.01
N LYS A 120 -4.03 -30.88 -0.02
CA LYS A 120 -3.55 -30.37 1.28
C LYS A 120 -2.32 -29.48 1.13
N LEU A 121 -1.34 -29.87 0.30
CA LEU A 121 -0.14 -29.08 0.04
C LEU A 121 -0.46 -27.75 -0.65
N VAL A 122 -1.34 -27.77 -1.65
CA VAL A 122 -1.81 -26.54 -2.30
C VAL A 122 -2.49 -25.62 -1.29
N ARG A 123 -3.40 -26.15 -0.47
CA ARG A 123 -4.10 -25.38 0.56
C ARG A 123 -3.16 -24.81 1.61
N LEU A 124 -2.16 -25.59 2.06
CA LEU A 124 -1.13 -25.15 3.01
C LEU A 124 -0.37 -23.93 2.48
N ALA A 125 0.09 -23.99 1.22
CA ALA A 125 0.82 -22.88 0.62
C ALA A 125 -0.10 -21.69 0.33
N PHE A 126 -1.32 -21.93 -0.15
CA PHE A 126 -2.24 -20.87 -0.52
C PHE A 126 -2.70 -20.06 0.68
N ILE A 127 -3.10 -20.71 1.80
CA ILE A 127 -3.48 -20.00 3.03
C ILE A 127 -2.33 -19.16 3.57
N ARG A 128 -1.09 -19.66 3.43
CA ARG A 128 0.09 -18.99 3.97
C ARG A 128 0.56 -17.81 3.12
N ARG A 129 0.44 -17.89 1.79
CA ARG A 129 0.87 -16.86 0.84
C ARG A 129 -0.20 -15.82 0.54
N TYR A 130 -1.48 -16.22 0.52
CA TYR A 130 -2.61 -15.41 0.08
C TYR A 130 -3.81 -15.50 1.04
N PRO A 131 -3.64 -15.21 2.35
CA PRO A 131 -4.68 -15.42 3.36
C PRO A 131 -6.00 -14.69 3.07
N GLU A 132 -5.93 -13.45 2.57
CA GLU A 132 -7.09 -12.63 2.18
C GLU A 132 -7.94 -13.27 1.06
N PHE A 133 -7.33 -14.16 0.26
CA PHE A 133 -7.98 -14.80 -0.89
C PHE A 133 -8.29 -16.28 -0.64
N TYR A 134 -7.92 -16.82 0.52
CA TYR A 134 -8.03 -18.26 0.79
C TYR A 134 -9.47 -18.76 0.68
N GLU A 135 -10.42 -18.04 1.27
CA GLU A 135 -11.84 -18.38 1.23
C GLU A 135 -12.52 -17.90 -0.07
N LEU A 136 -11.99 -16.85 -0.72
CA LEU A 136 -12.53 -16.29 -1.97
C LEU A 136 -12.21 -17.16 -3.19
N GLU A 137 -11.02 -17.76 -3.21
CA GLU A 137 -10.58 -18.65 -4.27
C GLU A 137 -10.95 -20.08 -3.94
N GLN A 138 -12.23 -20.44 -4.03
CA GLN A 138 -12.68 -21.84 -3.97
C GLN A 138 -12.50 -22.60 -5.30
N GLY A 139 -11.66 -22.09 -6.19
CA GLY A 139 -11.35 -22.72 -7.48
C GLY A 139 -10.71 -24.10 -7.33
N ASN A 140 -10.77 -24.88 -8.41
CA ASN A 140 -10.15 -26.20 -8.51
C ASN A 140 -8.62 -26.12 -8.25
N LEU A 141 -8.02 -27.18 -7.71
CA LEU A 141 -6.58 -27.34 -7.42
C LEU A 141 -5.69 -26.75 -8.53
N VAL A 142 -6.02 -27.04 -9.78
CA VAL A 142 -5.29 -26.56 -10.99
C VAL A 142 -5.20 -25.04 -11.07
N GLU A 143 -6.23 -24.31 -10.65
CA GLU A 143 -6.21 -22.83 -10.68
C GLU A 143 -5.32 -22.27 -9.58
N ARG A 144 -5.43 -22.81 -8.37
CA ARG A 144 -4.61 -22.39 -7.23
C ARG A 144 -3.13 -22.63 -7.48
N VAL A 145 -2.78 -23.77 -8.09
CA VAL A 145 -1.41 -24.11 -8.48
C VAL A 145 -0.77 -23.04 -9.35
N LYS A 146 -1.50 -22.48 -10.34
CA LYS A 146 -0.97 -21.40 -11.21
C LYS A 146 -0.48 -20.18 -10.42
N TYR A 147 -1.05 -19.90 -9.25
CA TYR A 147 -0.61 -18.80 -8.39
C TYR A 147 0.56 -19.20 -7.48
N LEU A 148 0.73 -20.49 -7.18
CA LEU A 148 1.84 -21.00 -6.38
C LEU A 148 3.15 -21.11 -7.16
N GLU A 149 3.07 -21.27 -8.49
CA GLU A 149 4.21 -21.27 -9.41
C GLU A 149 4.73 -19.85 -9.74
N LEU A 150 4.06 -18.80 -9.26
CA LEU A 150 4.48 -17.41 -9.44
C LEU A 150 5.20 -16.88 -8.20
N PRO A 151 6.12 -15.91 -8.37
CA PRO A 151 6.59 -15.08 -7.26
C PRO A 151 5.42 -14.54 -6.44
N VAL A 152 5.48 -14.66 -5.11
CA VAL A 152 4.34 -14.35 -4.21
C VAL A 152 3.75 -12.96 -4.49
N LYS A 153 4.60 -11.95 -4.71
CA LYS A 153 4.16 -10.59 -5.06
C LYS A 153 3.36 -10.54 -6.37
N THR A 154 3.82 -11.27 -7.39
CA THR A 154 3.16 -11.36 -8.71
C THR A 154 1.84 -12.11 -8.62
N GLY A 155 1.80 -13.24 -7.90
CA GLY A 155 0.57 -14.01 -7.68
C GLY A 155 -0.48 -13.20 -6.94
N LEU A 156 -0.08 -12.48 -5.88
CA LEU A 156 -0.94 -11.58 -5.12
C LEU A 156 -1.51 -10.46 -6.01
N GLY A 157 -0.69 -9.86 -6.89
CA GLY A 157 -1.14 -8.84 -7.84
C GLY A 157 -2.22 -9.36 -8.79
N LYS A 158 -2.06 -10.59 -9.30
CA LYS A 158 -3.08 -11.23 -10.16
C LYS A 158 -4.37 -11.55 -9.42
N LEU A 159 -4.28 -12.05 -8.18
CA LEU A 159 -5.46 -12.31 -7.34
C LEU A 159 -6.22 -11.02 -7.04
N LYS A 160 -5.51 -9.97 -6.66
CA LYS A 160 -6.09 -8.63 -6.48
C LYS A 160 -6.79 -8.16 -7.75
N ALA A 161 -6.14 -8.25 -8.90
CA ALA A 161 -6.74 -7.84 -10.18
C ALA A 161 -8.00 -8.65 -10.52
N LYS A 162 -8.01 -9.97 -10.28
CA LYS A 162 -9.16 -10.84 -10.53
C LYS A 162 -10.38 -10.48 -9.67
N HIS A 163 -10.14 -10.15 -8.39
CA HIS A 163 -11.20 -9.85 -7.42
C HIS A 163 -11.49 -8.37 -7.24
N THR A 164 -10.76 -7.47 -7.91
CA THR A 164 -11.09 -6.05 -7.91
C THR A 164 -12.18 -5.83 -8.96
N PRO A 165 -13.44 -5.53 -8.56
CA PRO A 165 -14.47 -5.22 -9.53
C PRO A 165 -14.05 -3.97 -10.32
N SER A 166 -14.00 -4.10 -11.64
CA SER A 166 -13.84 -2.94 -12.53
C SER A 166 -15.16 -2.18 -12.57
N ILE A 167 -15.37 -1.27 -11.61
CA ILE A 167 -16.63 -0.53 -11.47
C ILE A 167 -16.90 0.36 -12.70
N LEU A 168 -15.85 0.88 -13.36
CA LEU A 168 -15.92 1.58 -14.65
C LEU A 168 -14.71 1.22 -15.53
N GLY A 169 -14.88 1.29 -16.85
CA GLY A 169 -13.78 1.18 -17.80
C GLY A 169 -12.75 2.30 -17.58
N LEU A 170 -11.47 2.00 -17.80
CA LEU A 170 -10.37 2.97 -17.64
C LEU A 170 -10.58 4.21 -18.51
N ASP A 171 -11.18 4.05 -19.68
CA ASP A 171 -11.57 5.12 -20.61
C ASP A 171 -12.59 6.08 -19.99
N VAL A 172 -13.60 5.56 -19.28
CA VAL A 172 -14.60 6.36 -18.57
C VAL A 172 -13.96 7.13 -17.42
N VAL A 173 -13.05 6.49 -16.68
CA VAL A 173 -12.32 7.15 -15.59
C VAL A 173 -11.43 8.26 -16.13
N GLU A 174 -10.67 8.00 -17.20
CA GLU A 174 -9.81 9.00 -17.84
C GLU A 174 -10.63 10.17 -18.40
N ALA A 175 -11.78 9.91 -19.01
CA ALA A 175 -12.71 10.94 -19.45
C ALA A 175 -13.20 11.80 -18.27
N GLY A 176 -13.54 11.17 -17.15
CA GLY A 176 -13.92 11.88 -15.91
C GLY A 176 -12.80 12.72 -15.29
N TYR A 177 -11.53 12.39 -15.53
CA TYR A 177 -10.38 13.22 -15.12
C TYR A 177 -10.09 14.39 -16.06
N LYS A 178 -10.58 14.35 -17.30
CA LYS A 178 -10.39 15.41 -18.31
C LYS A 178 -11.59 16.33 -18.48
N SER A 179 -12.78 15.90 -18.05
CA SER A 179 -14.01 16.69 -18.12
C SER A 179 -13.95 17.95 -17.25
N ASP A 180 -14.85 18.91 -17.50
CA ASP A 180 -14.99 20.10 -16.65
C ASP A 180 -15.36 19.73 -15.21
N TYR A 181 -14.82 20.49 -14.26
CA TYR A 181 -15.14 20.31 -12.85
C TYR A 181 -16.50 20.94 -12.53
N LEU A 182 -17.49 20.09 -12.21
CA LEU A 182 -18.84 20.53 -11.89
C LEU A 182 -18.93 21.02 -10.43
N ARG A 183 -19.92 21.91 -10.16
CA ARG A 183 -20.28 22.36 -8.80
C ARG A 183 -19.13 22.97 -8.00
N TYR A 184 -18.25 23.73 -8.67
CA TYR A 184 -17.11 24.42 -8.06
C TYR A 184 -17.49 25.20 -6.79
N HIS A 185 -18.58 25.99 -6.87
CA HIS A 185 -19.03 26.84 -5.76
C HIS A 185 -19.61 26.06 -4.57
N GLU A 186 -19.97 24.79 -4.76
CA GLU A 186 -20.58 23.96 -3.73
C GLU A 186 -19.57 23.00 -3.08
N ILE A 187 -18.45 22.72 -3.77
CA ILE A 187 -17.45 21.74 -3.32
C ILE A 187 -16.10 22.41 -3.08
N VAL A 188 -15.53 23.05 -4.11
CA VAL A 188 -14.15 23.56 -4.05
C VAL A 188 -14.06 24.80 -3.17
N ALA A 189 -14.92 25.81 -3.42
CA ALA A 189 -14.88 27.06 -2.67
C ALA A 189 -15.11 26.86 -1.15
N PRO A 190 -16.12 26.08 -0.70
CA PRO A 190 -16.31 25.82 0.73
C PRO A 190 -15.18 24.98 1.35
N THR A 191 -14.58 24.07 0.58
CA THR A 191 -13.42 23.30 1.05
C THR A 191 -12.22 24.22 1.29
N LEU A 192 -11.95 25.16 0.37
CA LEU A 192 -10.87 26.14 0.54
C LEU A 192 -11.13 27.08 1.73
N GLU A 193 -12.37 27.51 1.93
CA GLU A 193 -12.76 28.32 3.10
C GLU A 193 -12.54 27.57 4.42
N THR A 194 -12.91 26.28 4.46
CA THR A 194 -12.68 25.41 5.62
C THR A 194 -11.19 25.25 5.90
N LEU A 195 -10.37 25.02 4.85
CA LEU A 195 -8.92 24.89 5.00
C LEU A 195 -8.28 26.19 5.50
N ASN A 196 -8.72 27.35 5.03
CA ASN A 196 -8.25 28.64 5.54
C ASN A 196 -8.61 28.82 7.01
N THR A 197 -9.84 28.48 7.41
CA THR A 197 -10.27 28.53 8.80
C THR A 197 -9.37 27.67 9.71
N TYR A 198 -8.99 26.47 9.26
CA TYR A 198 -8.06 25.60 10.01
C TYR A 198 -6.63 26.13 10.05
N VAL A 199 -6.18 26.82 9.01
CA VAL A 199 -4.86 27.47 9.01
C VAL A 199 -4.84 28.68 9.95
N ASP A 200 -5.92 29.46 9.98
CA ASP A 200 -6.03 30.67 10.82
C ASP A 200 -6.16 30.32 12.31
N SER A 201 -6.77 29.17 12.62
CA SER A 201 -6.89 28.63 13.98
C SER A 201 -5.70 27.76 14.41
N TRP A 202 -4.71 27.55 13.54
CA TRP A 202 -3.55 26.74 13.88
C TRP A 202 -2.60 27.48 14.83
N GLU A 203 -2.36 26.87 15.99
CA GLU A 203 -1.42 27.37 16.98
C GLU A 203 -0.08 26.62 16.91
N SER A 204 0.95 27.29 16.39
CA SER A 204 2.29 26.71 16.24
C SER A 204 2.99 26.34 17.55
N GLY A 205 2.54 26.92 18.67
CA GLY A 205 3.02 26.57 20.02
C GLY A 205 2.51 25.22 20.54
N ILE A 206 1.42 24.71 19.96
CA ILE A 206 0.77 23.45 20.37
C ILE A 206 0.96 22.37 19.29
N TYR A 207 0.85 22.74 18.01
CA TYR A 207 0.89 21.80 16.90
C TYR A 207 2.03 22.13 15.93
N MET A 208 2.78 21.11 15.50
CA MET A 208 3.93 21.28 14.61
C MET A 208 3.57 21.83 13.23
N ALA A 209 2.42 21.44 12.68
CA ALA A 209 1.90 21.91 11.40
C ALA A 209 0.39 21.60 11.29
N PRO A 210 -0.35 22.32 10.43
CA PRO A 210 -1.72 21.97 10.11
C PRO A 210 -1.75 20.78 9.15
N TYR A 211 -2.39 19.68 9.56
CA TYR A 211 -2.59 18.49 8.74
C TYR A 211 -4.08 18.29 8.44
N THR A 212 -4.40 17.87 7.22
CA THR A 212 -5.78 17.56 6.81
C THR A 212 -5.80 16.23 6.07
N CYS A 213 -6.80 15.41 6.37
CA CYS A 213 -7.05 14.14 5.68
C CYS A 213 -8.37 14.22 4.93
N LEU A 214 -8.37 13.83 3.65
CA LEU A 214 -9.56 13.70 2.82
C LEU A 214 -9.92 12.22 2.73
N ILE A 215 -10.97 11.82 3.46
CA ILE A 215 -11.42 10.42 3.54
C ILE A 215 -12.72 10.28 2.76
N GLY A 216 -12.80 9.24 1.93
CA GLY A 216 -14.00 8.93 1.17
C GLY A 216 -13.78 7.71 0.28
N PRO A 217 -14.87 7.11 -0.25
CA PRO A 217 -14.79 5.89 -1.04
C PRO A 217 -13.95 6.08 -2.31
N THR A 218 -13.56 4.96 -2.91
CA THR A 218 -12.92 4.94 -4.23
C THR A 218 -13.83 5.63 -5.25
N MET A 219 -13.23 6.40 -6.16
CA MET A 219 -13.92 7.14 -7.23
C MET A 219 -14.86 8.28 -6.82
N VAL A 220 -14.86 8.72 -5.55
CA VAL A 220 -15.61 9.91 -5.13
C VAL A 220 -14.99 11.25 -5.59
N GLY A 221 -13.87 11.21 -6.32
CA GLY A 221 -13.23 12.40 -6.89
C GLY A 221 -12.23 13.12 -5.98
N LYS A 222 -11.69 12.46 -4.94
CA LYS A 222 -10.69 13.04 -4.01
C LYS A 222 -9.50 13.66 -4.74
N SER A 223 -8.83 12.91 -5.61
CA SER A 223 -7.69 13.44 -6.35
C SER A 223 -8.09 14.54 -7.33
N ARG A 224 -9.28 14.45 -7.94
CA ARG A 224 -9.79 15.50 -8.83
C ARG A 224 -10.05 16.81 -8.07
N LEU A 225 -10.56 16.73 -6.84
CA LEU A 225 -10.70 17.89 -5.94
C LEU A 225 -9.33 18.53 -5.64
N LEU A 226 -8.30 17.73 -5.32
CA LEU A 226 -6.95 18.23 -5.08
C LEU A 226 -6.37 18.94 -6.30
N MET A 227 -6.51 18.34 -7.48
CA MET A 227 -6.07 18.95 -8.75
C MET A 227 -6.81 20.25 -9.05
N LYS A 228 -8.09 20.35 -8.65
CA LYS A 228 -8.87 21.58 -8.85
C LYS A 228 -8.49 22.67 -7.86
N MET A 229 -8.24 22.33 -6.60
CA MET A 229 -7.72 23.28 -5.60
C MET A 229 -6.33 23.82 -6.00
N ALA A 230 -5.52 23.02 -6.70
CA ALA A 230 -4.21 23.45 -7.21
C ALA A 230 -4.27 24.59 -8.24
N GLU A 231 -5.44 24.89 -8.82
CA GLU A 231 -5.65 26.06 -9.67
C GLU A 231 -5.85 27.36 -8.87
N GLU A 232 -6.12 27.26 -7.57
CA GLU A 232 -6.45 28.39 -6.69
C GLU A 232 -5.37 28.64 -5.62
N ILE A 233 -4.64 27.60 -5.23
CA ILE A 233 -3.55 27.64 -4.25
C ILE A 233 -2.33 26.83 -4.70
N CYS A 234 -1.17 27.12 -4.13
CA CYS A 234 0.04 26.32 -4.37
C CYS A 234 -0.11 24.92 -3.74
N VAL A 235 -0.28 23.90 -4.57
CA VAL A 235 -0.33 22.49 -4.18
C VAL A 235 0.85 21.75 -4.78
N VAL A 236 1.58 20.97 -3.99
CA VAL A 236 2.49 19.93 -4.51
C VAL A 236 1.75 18.61 -4.41
N TYR A 237 1.33 18.04 -5.54
CA TYR A 237 0.57 16.80 -5.61
C TYR A 237 1.49 15.60 -5.88
N ILE A 238 1.45 14.61 -4.99
CA ILE A 238 2.25 13.38 -5.09
C ILE A 238 1.35 12.16 -4.90
N CYS A 239 1.10 11.45 -5.99
CA CYS A 239 0.33 10.21 -6.02
C CYS A 239 1.23 9.00 -5.73
N LEU A 240 0.99 8.32 -4.60
CA LEU A 240 1.81 7.21 -4.10
C LEU A 240 1.37 5.81 -4.57
N ARG A 241 0.50 5.71 -5.58
CA ARG A 241 0.02 4.42 -6.12
C ARG A 241 1.14 3.47 -6.52
N PRO A 242 0.98 2.14 -6.44
CA PRO A 242 2.02 1.18 -6.83
C PRO A 242 2.64 1.43 -8.22
N GLU A 243 3.89 1.00 -8.44
CA GLU A 243 4.61 1.20 -9.71
C GLU A 243 3.93 0.54 -10.91
N ASP A 244 3.23 -0.57 -10.68
CA ASP A 244 2.47 -1.35 -11.66
C ASP A 244 1.01 -0.88 -11.80
N SER A 245 0.61 0.20 -11.12
CA SER A 245 -0.74 0.74 -11.20
C SER A 245 -0.99 1.44 -12.52
N ILE A 246 -1.96 0.94 -13.29
CA ILE A 246 -2.39 1.51 -14.59
C ILE A 246 -3.57 2.50 -14.50
N GLY A 247 -4.15 2.70 -13.32
CA GLY A 247 -5.34 3.56 -13.17
C GLY A 247 -5.03 5.05 -13.04
N GLU A 248 -6.11 5.84 -12.97
CA GLU A 248 -6.04 7.27 -12.63
C GLU A 248 -6.30 7.55 -11.14
N PRO A 249 -5.65 8.56 -10.52
CA PRO A 249 -4.59 9.36 -11.12
C PRO A 249 -3.30 8.55 -11.25
N LYS A 250 -2.49 8.83 -12.27
CA LYS A 250 -1.18 8.19 -12.48
C LYS A 250 -0.27 8.37 -11.25
N ARG A 251 0.59 7.36 -11.00
CA ARG A 251 1.65 7.47 -9.98
C ARG A 251 2.58 8.65 -10.32
N SER A 252 2.88 9.48 -9.33
CA SER A 252 3.78 10.63 -9.54
C SER A 252 5.22 10.16 -9.69
N LEU A 253 6.01 10.87 -10.51
CA LEU A 253 7.45 10.57 -10.69
C LEU A 253 8.23 10.66 -9.36
N LEU A 254 7.86 11.58 -8.47
CA LEU A 254 8.46 11.74 -7.14
C LEU A 254 8.05 10.65 -6.13
N ALA A 255 7.11 9.77 -6.47
CA ALA A 255 6.58 8.79 -5.52
C ALA A 255 7.63 7.76 -5.11
N THR A 256 8.62 7.48 -5.99
CA THR A 256 9.75 6.60 -5.68
C THR A 256 10.66 7.22 -4.64
N GLU A 257 10.97 8.51 -4.74
CA GLU A 257 11.75 9.22 -3.72
C GLU A 257 11.00 9.38 -2.41
N MET A 258 9.66 9.45 -2.43
CA MET A 258 8.85 9.50 -1.21
C MET A 258 8.69 8.15 -0.51
N LEU A 259 8.95 7.04 -1.20
CA LEU A 259 8.86 5.68 -0.68
C LEU A 259 10.20 4.93 -0.85
N PRO A 260 11.29 5.40 -0.20
CA PRO A 260 12.61 4.77 -0.36
C PRO A 260 12.61 3.36 0.23
N ALA A 261 13.19 2.40 -0.51
CA ALA A 261 13.26 1.00 -0.09
C ALA A 261 14.06 0.81 1.22
N SER A 262 15.07 1.63 1.46
CA SER A 262 15.79 1.70 2.73
C SER A 262 16.52 3.03 2.87
N SER A 263 16.69 3.49 4.12
CA SER A 263 17.54 4.63 4.46
C SER A 263 18.13 4.42 5.84
N TYR A 264 19.41 4.71 6.02
CA TYR A 264 20.07 4.69 7.34
C TYR A 264 19.47 5.72 8.30
N ASN A 265 18.86 6.79 7.77
CA ASN A 265 18.21 7.83 8.56
C ASN A 265 17.03 8.43 7.76
N PHE A 266 15.84 7.88 7.94
CA PHE A 266 14.62 8.35 7.28
C PHE A 266 14.31 9.82 7.61
N LYS A 267 14.54 10.27 8.85
CA LYS A 267 14.29 11.68 9.24
C LYS A 267 15.13 12.63 8.39
N HIS A 268 16.43 12.39 8.33
CA HIS A 268 17.33 13.22 7.52
C HIS A 268 17.00 13.14 6.03
N TYR A 269 16.68 11.95 5.54
CA TYR A 269 16.27 11.73 4.16
C TYR A 269 15.03 12.55 3.79
N TYR A 270 13.95 12.45 4.57
CA TYR A 270 12.70 13.17 4.28
C TYR A 270 12.85 14.69 4.41
N ILE A 271 13.62 15.18 5.39
CA ILE A 271 13.95 16.61 5.48
C ILE A 271 14.58 17.09 4.17
N ARG A 272 15.54 16.34 3.63
CA ARG A 272 16.22 16.69 2.38
C ARG A 272 15.29 16.65 1.17
N VAL A 273 14.45 15.62 1.04
CA VAL A 273 13.49 15.51 -0.08
C VAL A 273 12.48 16.66 -0.03
N ILE A 274 11.88 16.92 1.14
CA ILE A 274 10.90 18.00 1.31
C ILE A 274 11.55 19.37 1.06
N ALA A 275 12.75 19.62 1.59
CA ALA A 275 13.48 20.86 1.34
C ALA A 275 13.80 21.05 -0.15
N ALA A 276 14.16 19.98 -0.88
CA ALA A 276 14.40 20.04 -2.31
C ALA A 276 13.12 20.39 -3.09
N ILE A 277 11.99 19.78 -2.74
CA ILE A 277 10.68 20.10 -3.29
C ILE A 277 10.37 21.59 -3.07
N PHE A 278 10.44 22.08 -1.83
CA PHE A 278 10.17 23.47 -1.49
C PHE A 278 11.10 24.46 -2.19
N LEU A 279 12.38 24.10 -2.35
CA LEU A 279 13.34 24.94 -3.07
C LEU A 279 12.95 25.11 -4.54
N VAL A 280 12.57 24.02 -5.21
CA VAL A 280 12.16 24.05 -6.62
C VAL A 280 10.83 24.77 -6.79
N THR A 281 9.85 24.49 -5.93
CA THR A 281 8.58 25.22 -5.89
C THR A 281 8.80 26.71 -5.70
N THR A 282 9.58 27.12 -4.70
CA THR A 282 9.87 28.54 -4.44
C THR A 282 10.55 29.20 -5.65
N LYS A 283 11.51 28.51 -6.29
CA LYS A 283 12.17 29.04 -7.49
C LYS A 283 11.20 29.28 -8.63
N PHE A 284 10.26 28.36 -8.87
CA PHE A 284 9.22 28.54 -9.88
C PHE A 284 8.45 29.84 -9.63
N PHE A 285 7.88 30.00 -8.43
CA PHE A 285 7.05 31.17 -8.10
C PHE A 285 7.83 32.50 -8.11
N LEU A 286 9.14 32.48 -7.81
CA LEU A 286 10.00 33.68 -7.90
C LEU A 286 10.40 34.03 -9.34
N SER A 287 10.51 33.03 -10.22
CA SER A 287 10.91 33.24 -11.63
C SER A 287 9.75 33.58 -12.56
N THR A 288 8.53 33.24 -12.18
CA THR A 288 7.35 33.41 -13.03
C THR A 288 6.79 34.84 -12.92
N PRO A 289 6.67 35.59 -14.03
CA PRO A 289 6.12 36.95 -14.02
C PRO A 289 4.74 37.05 -13.35
N GLU A 290 4.41 38.21 -12.78
CA GLU A 290 3.09 38.49 -12.20
C GLU A 290 2.03 38.68 -13.29
N ASN A 291 1.64 37.59 -13.94
CA ASN A 291 0.60 37.58 -14.97
C ASN A 291 -0.80 37.25 -14.40
N GLY A 292 -1.02 37.57 -13.12
CA GLY A 292 -2.23 37.24 -12.35
C GLY A 292 -2.12 35.91 -11.58
N PHE A 293 -2.63 35.89 -10.34
CA PHE A 293 -2.51 34.76 -9.42
C PHE A 293 -3.07 33.45 -9.99
N LYS A 294 -4.27 33.49 -10.58
CA LYS A 294 -4.93 32.30 -11.12
C LYS A 294 -4.12 31.64 -12.24
N LYS A 295 -3.64 32.44 -13.20
CA LYS A 295 -2.82 31.94 -14.30
C LYS A 295 -1.53 31.30 -13.79
N ARG A 296 -0.89 31.93 -12.81
CA ARG A 296 0.33 31.39 -12.18
C ARG A 296 0.10 30.04 -11.49
N TYR A 297 -1.01 29.87 -10.78
CA TYR A 297 -1.34 28.58 -10.15
C TYR A 297 -1.71 27.50 -11.18
N GLN A 298 -2.38 27.86 -12.27
CA GLN A 298 -2.62 26.94 -13.38
C GLN A 298 -1.31 26.46 -14.02
N GLU A 299 -0.40 27.38 -14.35
CA GLU A 299 0.94 27.05 -14.87
C GLU A 299 1.73 26.18 -13.88
N TRP A 300 1.63 26.48 -12.58
CA TRP A 300 2.23 25.65 -11.53
C TRP A 300 1.64 24.23 -11.51
N ASN A 301 0.31 24.13 -11.57
CA ASN A 301 -0.41 22.85 -11.51
C ASN A 301 -0.01 21.94 -12.68
N GLU A 302 0.17 22.51 -13.86
CA GLU A 302 0.72 21.79 -15.02
C GLU A 302 2.19 21.41 -14.78
N HIS A 303 3.03 22.38 -14.39
CA HIS A 303 4.47 22.20 -14.24
C HIS A 303 4.84 21.10 -13.24
N GLN A 304 4.17 21.03 -12.09
CA GLN A 304 4.48 20.07 -11.02
C GLN A 304 4.29 18.59 -11.43
N THR A 305 3.54 18.33 -12.51
CA THR A 305 3.32 16.97 -13.03
C THR A 305 4.36 16.54 -14.07
N THR A 306 5.27 17.45 -14.46
CA THR A 306 6.22 17.21 -15.55
C THR A 306 7.49 16.50 -15.09
N ALA A 307 8.15 15.82 -16.04
CA ALA A 307 9.50 15.28 -15.83
C ALA A 307 10.56 16.36 -15.52
N THR A 308 10.33 17.59 -15.98
CA THR A 308 11.20 18.74 -15.68
C THR A 308 11.20 19.05 -14.18
N PHE A 309 10.02 19.16 -13.57
CA PHE A 309 9.91 19.39 -12.13
C PHE A 309 10.59 18.27 -11.33
N HIS A 310 10.31 17.00 -11.67
CA HIS A 310 10.96 15.84 -11.05
C HIS A 310 12.49 15.91 -11.13
N ARG A 311 13.04 16.13 -12.33
CA ARG A 311 14.49 16.26 -12.55
C ARG A 311 15.10 17.38 -11.72
N ASP A 312 14.44 18.52 -11.63
CA ASP A 312 14.95 19.68 -10.91
C ASP A 312 14.92 19.45 -9.40
N VAL A 313 13.90 18.76 -8.89
CA VAL A 313 13.83 18.28 -7.49
C VAL A 313 14.95 17.28 -7.22
N LEU A 314 15.19 16.30 -8.10
CA LEU A 314 16.29 15.35 -7.94
C LEU A 314 17.66 16.03 -7.96
N LYS A 315 17.85 17.03 -8.82
CA LYS A 315 19.07 17.84 -8.84
C LYS A 315 19.26 18.55 -7.51
N ALA A 316 18.22 19.23 -7.01
CA ALA A 316 18.26 19.91 -5.71
C ALA A 316 18.54 18.92 -4.56
N PHE A 317 17.86 17.77 -4.56
CA PHE A 317 18.01 16.70 -3.57
C PHE A 317 19.43 16.13 -3.55
N ARG A 318 20.05 15.87 -4.71
CA ARG A 318 21.44 15.41 -4.79
C ARG A 318 22.43 16.47 -4.30
N THR A 319 22.19 17.74 -4.60
CA THR A 319 23.04 18.84 -4.13
C THR A 319 22.81 19.24 -2.68
N SER A 320 21.79 18.68 -2.03
CA SER A 320 21.38 19.08 -0.67
C SER A 320 22.33 18.63 0.44
N GLU A 321 23.35 17.82 0.17
CA GLU A 321 24.48 17.62 1.12
C GLU A 321 25.18 18.93 1.47
N LYS A 322 25.06 19.96 0.61
CA LYS A 322 25.55 21.32 0.85
C LYS A 322 24.53 22.22 1.56
N ILE A 323 23.29 21.77 1.75
CA ILE A 323 22.26 22.47 2.54
C ILE A 323 22.55 22.17 4.00
N THR A 324 23.56 22.86 4.52
CA THR A 324 23.84 22.97 5.95
C THR A 324 23.01 24.10 6.56
N ASP A 325 22.85 24.13 7.88
CA ASP A 325 22.17 25.18 8.68
C ASP A 325 22.64 26.62 8.37
N LYS A 326 23.72 26.77 7.60
CA LYS A 326 24.25 28.05 7.11
C LYS A 326 23.53 28.62 5.88
N ASN A 327 22.70 27.84 5.18
CA ASN A 327 21.89 28.38 4.08
C ASN A 327 20.73 29.21 4.66
N ARG A 328 20.69 30.52 4.36
CA ARG A 328 19.66 31.47 4.82
C ARG A 328 18.21 31.01 4.60
N LEU A 329 17.98 30.07 3.69
CA LEU A 329 16.67 29.44 3.42
C LEU A 329 16.23 28.41 4.47
N ALA A 330 17.17 27.74 5.16
CA ALA A 330 16.85 26.77 6.22
C ALA A 330 16.39 27.44 7.52
N LYS A 331 16.78 28.70 7.74
CA LYS A 331 16.37 29.52 8.89
C LYS A 331 14.87 29.82 8.98
N HIS A 332 14.12 29.54 7.92
CA HIS A 332 12.66 29.70 7.88
C HIS A 332 11.92 28.35 7.86
N LEU A 333 12.65 27.24 7.99
CA LEU A 333 12.10 25.86 8.03
C LEU A 333 12.41 25.15 9.37
N THR A 334 12.99 25.87 10.33
CA THR A 334 13.19 25.54 11.75
C THR A 334 12.68 26.71 12.57
#